data_AF-G0V2V5-F1
#
_entry.id   AF-G0V2V5-F1
#
_cell.length_a   1.000
_cell.length_b   1.000
_cell.length_c   1.000
_cell.angle_alpha   90.00
_cell.angle_beta   90.00
_cell.angle_gamma   90.00
#
_symmetry.space_group_name_H-M   'P 1'
#
loop_
_entity.id
_entity.type
_entity.pdbx_description
1 polymer ?
#
loop_
_entity_poly.entity_id
_entity_poly.type
_entity_poly.pdbx_seq_one_letter_code
_entity_poly.pdbx_strand_id
1 'polypeptide(L)'
;MVGHIVGLGDRHGENIMLDVRSGEAVHVDFACMFDKGETLEVAERVRFRLTQNVVDGMGILGVDGPFRACCHGALRCQMKNKTAIMSVVETLLHDPLVEWMREHTKRHRATNPKQLIGRVSRRLDGFLDLYNLNNEKDALALGCEGQVSRLISHCSAIENLSEMYIWWMAWM
;
A
#
# COMPACT_ATOMS: atom_id res chain seq x y z
N MET A 1 -2.49 1.12 -6.32
CA MET A 1 -1.95 2.48 -6.09
C MET A 1 -2.54 3.16 -4.85
N VAL A 2 -3.86 3.25 -4.71
CA VAL A 2 -4.49 3.81 -3.49
C VAL A 2 -3.99 3.18 -2.20
N GLY A 3 -3.96 1.84 -2.12
CA GLY A 3 -3.44 1.12 -0.95
C GLY A 3 -2.02 1.55 -0.55
N HIS A 4 -1.13 1.76 -1.52
CA HIS A 4 0.21 2.28 -1.26
C HIS A 4 0.18 3.70 -0.67
N ILE A 5 -0.58 4.62 -1.29
CA ILE A 5 -0.69 6.01 -0.83
C ILE A 5 -1.17 6.06 0.63
N VAL A 6 -2.25 5.35 0.96
CA VAL A 6 -2.83 5.37 2.32
C VAL A 6 -2.11 4.45 3.32
N GLY A 7 -1.22 3.58 2.85
CA GLY A 7 -0.56 2.59 3.69
C GLY A 7 -1.48 1.46 4.15
N LEU A 8 -2.29 0.92 3.25
CA LEU A 8 -3.15 -0.24 3.53
C LEU A 8 -2.32 -1.52 3.50
N GLY A 9 -2.19 -2.16 4.66
CA GLY A 9 -1.57 -3.46 4.84
C GLY A 9 -2.61 -4.59 4.93
N ASP A 10 -2.15 -5.76 5.36
CA ASP A 10 -2.94 -6.99 5.57
C ASP A 10 -3.72 -7.42 4.32
N ARG A 11 -3.02 -7.46 3.18
CA ARG A 11 -3.59 -7.80 1.87
C ARG A 11 -3.39 -9.28 1.51
N HIS A 12 -3.73 -10.17 2.44
CA HIS A 12 -3.82 -11.61 2.18
C HIS A 12 -5.00 -11.94 1.24
N GLY A 13 -5.04 -13.16 0.72
CA GLY A 13 -6.03 -13.58 -0.28
C GLY A 13 -7.48 -13.39 0.14
N GLU A 14 -7.82 -13.63 1.40
CA GLU A 14 -9.20 -13.46 1.91
C GLU A 14 -9.67 -12.00 1.96
N ASN A 15 -8.75 -11.02 1.95
CA ASN A 15 -9.08 -9.59 1.96
C ASN A 15 -9.24 -8.99 0.55
N ILE A 16 -9.24 -9.84 -0.48
CA ILE A 16 -9.43 -9.46 -1.88
C ILE A 16 -10.52 -10.38 -2.46
N MET A 17 -11.75 -9.89 -2.50
CA MET A 17 -12.86 -10.60 -3.12
C MET A 17 -12.86 -10.35 -4.63
N LEU A 18 -13.30 -11.34 -5.41
CA LEU A 18 -13.47 -11.22 -6.86
C LEU A 18 -14.95 -11.40 -7.21
N ASP A 19 -15.51 -10.47 -7.98
CA ASP A 19 -16.80 -10.68 -8.62
C ASP A 19 -16.60 -11.64 -9.79
N VAL A 20 -17.18 -12.83 -9.70
CA VAL A 20 -17.09 -13.88 -10.72
C VAL A 20 -17.79 -13.52 -12.04
N ARG A 21 -18.65 -12.49 -12.04
CA ARG A 21 -19.36 -12.04 -13.26
C ARG A 21 -18.57 -11.00 -14.03
N SER A 22 -18.00 -10.01 -13.33
CA SER A 22 -17.28 -8.90 -13.95
C SER A 22 -15.75 -9.09 -13.97
N GLY A 23 -15.22 -9.93 -13.08
CA GLY A 23 -13.79 -10.08 -12.84
C GLY A 23 -13.19 -8.95 -11.99
N GLU A 24 -14.00 -8.07 -11.41
CA GLU A 24 -13.52 -6.95 -10.60
C GLU A 24 -13.09 -7.40 -9.20
N ALA A 25 -12.03 -6.77 -8.69
CA ALA A 25 -11.52 -7.00 -7.35
C ALA A 25 -12.07 -5.99 -6.34
N VAL A 26 -12.54 -6.47 -5.20
CA VAL A 26 -13.06 -5.67 -4.08
C VAL A 26 -12.21 -5.96 -2.85
N HIS A 27 -11.58 -4.91 -2.32
CA HIS A 27 -10.83 -4.99 -1.08
C HIS A 27 -11.81 -4.93 0.10
N VAL A 28 -11.64 -5.84 1.06
CA VAL A 28 -12.36 -5.85 2.33
C VAL A 28 -11.39 -5.77 3.50
N ASP A 29 -11.94 -5.50 4.69
CA ASP A 29 -11.21 -5.27 5.93
C ASP A 29 -10.15 -4.16 5.83
N PHE A 30 -10.39 -3.02 6.47
CA PHE A 30 -9.47 -1.88 6.47
C PHE A 30 -8.84 -1.63 7.85
N ALA A 31 -8.85 -2.61 8.75
CA ALA A 31 -8.28 -2.45 10.08
C ALA A 31 -6.78 -2.07 10.06
N CYS A 32 -6.05 -2.57 9.06
CA CYS A 32 -4.61 -2.38 8.86
C CYS A 32 -4.27 -1.17 7.94
N MET A 33 -4.93 -0.03 8.12
CA MET A 33 -4.59 1.23 7.41
C MET A 33 -3.44 2.01 8.07
N PHE A 34 -2.87 2.96 7.31
CA PHE A 34 -1.85 3.91 7.76
C PHE A 34 -0.56 3.24 8.26
N ASP A 35 -0.04 2.31 7.46
CA ASP A 35 1.23 1.62 7.65
C ASP A 35 1.31 0.75 8.92
N LYS A 36 0.16 0.39 9.50
CA LYS A 36 0.10 -0.58 10.60
C LYS A 36 0.76 -1.92 10.24
N GLY A 37 0.72 -2.32 8.97
CA GLY A 37 1.37 -3.53 8.47
C GLY A 37 2.88 -3.56 8.73
N GLU A 38 3.55 -2.39 8.75
CA GLU A 38 4.98 -2.27 9.05
C GLU A 38 5.29 -2.46 10.55
N THR A 39 4.27 -2.36 11.41
CA THR A 39 4.40 -2.42 12.88
C THR A 39 3.95 -3.76 13.48
N LEU A 40 3.51 -4.69 12.63
CA LEU A 40 3.19 -6.06 13.02
C LEU A 40 4.46 -6.79 13.51
N GLU A 41 4.27 -7.86 14.25
CA GLU A 41 5.38 -8.71 14.73
C GLU A 41 6.24 -9.21 13.56
N VAL A 42 5.58 -9.65 12.49
CA VAL A 42 6.19 -9.87 11.18
C VAL A 42 5.76 -8.72 10.27
N ALA A 43 6.64 -7.74 10.11
CA ALA A 43 6.36 -6.54 9.33
C ALA A 43 6.14 -6.85 7.84
N GLU A 44 5.06 -6.34 7.27
CA GLU A 44 4.79 -6.45 5.83
C GLU A 44 5.78 -5.62 5.02
N ARG A 45 6.45 -6.28 4.05
CA ARG A 45 7.48 -5.65 3.21
C ARG A 45 6.91 -5.06 1.93
N VAL A 46 5.91 -5.70 1.33
CA VAL A 46 5.30 -5.26 0.07
C VAL A 46 4.19 -4.24 0.30
N ARG A 47 3.89 -3.40 -0.71
CA ARG A 47 2.90 -2.31 -0.62
C ARG A 47 1.49 -2.72 -1.07
N PHE A 48 1.40 -3.77 -1.85
CA PHE A 48 0.15 -4.39 -2.28
C PHE A 48 0.46 -5.82 -2.75
N ARG A 49 -0.57 -6.65 -2.83
CA ARG A 49 -0.41 -8.03 -3.29
C ARG A 49 -0.11 -8.06 -4.79
N LEU A 50 1.09 -8.50 -5.14
CA LEU A 50 1.53 -8.73 -6.52
C LEU A 50 2.40 -10.00 -6.58
N THR A 51 1.76 -11.13 -6.30
CA THR A 51 2.38 -12.45 -6.34
C THR A 51 2.38 -13.02 -7.76
N GLN A 52 3.10 -14.12 -7.95
CA GLN A 52 3.18 -14.83 -9.22
C GLN A 52 1.81 -15.21 -9.78
N ASN A 53 0.86 -15.68 -8.97
CA ASN A 53 -0.46 -16.08 -9.49
C ASN A 53 -1.28 -14.84 -9.91
N VAL A 54 -1.09 -13.71 -9.22
CA VAL A 54 -1.72 -12.44 -9.61
C VAL A 54 -1.15 -11.96 -10.95
N VAL A 55 0.18 -12.06 -11.14
CA VAL A 55 0.83 -11.70 -12.41
C VAL A 55 0.46 -12.65 -13.54
N ASP A 56 0.40 -13.95 -13.27
CA ASP A 56 0.00 -14.98 -14.24
C ASP A 56 -1.45 -14.77 -14.71
N GLY A 57 -2.34 -14.38 -13.78
CA GLY A 57 -3.72 -14.00 -14.11
C GLY A 57 -3.85 -12.79 -15.06
N MET A 58 -2.80 -11.99 -15.24
CA MET A 58 -2.77 -10.89 -16.22
C MET A 58 -2.40 -11.35 -17.64
N GLY A 59 -2.10 -12.64 -17.82
CA GLY A 59 -1.77 -13.25 -19.11
C GLY A 59 -0.36 -12.93 -19.60
N ILE A 60 -0.14 -13.06 -20.92
CA ILE A 60 1.20 -13.00 -21.53
C ILE A 60 1.95 -11.67 -21.31
N LEU A 61 1.21 -10.57 -21.12
CA LEU A 61 1.80 -9.26 -20.88
C LEU A 61 2.21 -9.04 -19.42
N GLY A 62 1.72 -9.89 -18.51
CA GLY A 62 1.95 -9.75 -17.07
C GLY A 62 1.67 -8.33 -16.58
N VAL A 63 2.62 -7.79 -15.81
CA VAL A 63 2.53 -6.44 -15.24
C VAL A 63 2.67 -5.32 -16.27
N ASP A 64 3.35 -5.55 -17.39
CA ASP A 64 3.71 -4.50 -18.35
C ASP A 64 2.58 -4.10 -19.30
N GLY A 65 1.47 -4.85 -19.27
CA GLY A 65 0.27 -4.57 -20.06
C GLY A 65 -0.68 -3.56 -19.39
N PRO A 66 -2.00 -3.83 -19.41
CA PRO A 66 -3.01 -2.93 -18.84
C PRO A 66 -2.75 -2.55 -17.37
N PHE A 67 -2.18 -3.47 -16.58
CA PHE A 67 -1.91 -3.22 -15.17
C PHE A 67 -1.00 -2.02 -14.92
N ARG A 68 0.18 -1.96 -15.57
CA ARG A 68 1.11 -0.83 -15.45
C ARG A 68 0.47 0.47 -15.96
N ALA A 69 -0.25 0.43 -17.09
CA ALA A 69 -0.93 1.60 -17.63
C ALA A 69 -2.00 2.15 -16.66
N CYS A 70 -2.83 1.28 -16.08
CA CYS A 70 -3.81 1.63 -15.05
C CYS A 70 -3.14 2.18 -13.79
N CYS A 71 -2.00 1.61 -13.38
CA CYS A 71 -1.23 2.12 -12.25
C CYS A 71 -0.71 3.54 -12.50
N HIS A 72 -0.17 3.82 -13.69
CA HIS A 72 0.24 5.18 -14.07
C HIS A 72 -0.94 6.15 -14.05
N GLY A 73 -2.07 5.77 -14.66
CA GLY A 73 -3.27 6.61 -14.68
C GLY A 73 -3.81 6.91 -13.28
N ALA A 74 -3.90 5.89 -12.43
CA ALA A 74 -4.37 6.01 -11.06
C ALA A 74 -3.42 6.91 -10.24
N LEU A 75 -2.11 6.61 -10.22
CA LEU A 75 -1.16 7.39 -9.43
C LEU A 75 -1.09 8.84 -9.90
N ARG A 76 -1.06 9.08 -11.22
CA ARG A 76 -1.07 10.44 -11.78
C ARG A 76 -2.31 11.22 -11.37
N CYS A 77 -3.48 10.58 -11.38
CA CYS A 77 -4.72 11.18 -10.91
C CYS A 77 -4.65 11.54 -9.42
N GLN A 78 -4.10 10.65 -8.60
CA GLN A 78 -3.93 10.88 -7.16
C GLN A 78 -2.96 12.04 -6.89
N MET A 79 -1.80 12.07 -7.54
CA MET A 79 -0.82 13.15 -7.39
C MET A 79 -1.41 14.51 -7.83
N LYS A 80 -2.15 14.56 -8.94
CA LYS A 80 -2.81 15.78 -9.41
C LYS A 80 -3.87 16.29 -8.43
N ASN A 81 -4.58 15.38 -7.76
CA ASN A 81 -5.64 15.68 -6.80
C ASN A 81 -5.16 15.56 -5.34
N LYS A 82 -3.88 15.85 -5.06
CA LYS A 82 -3.26 15.73 -3.73
C LYS A 82 -4.10 16.42 -2.65
N THR A 83 -4.55 17.65 -2.89
CA THR A 83 -5.31 18.44 -1.90
C THR A 83 -6.60 17.75 -1.47
N ALA A 84 -7.34 17.18 -2.41
CA ALA A 84 -8.57 16.45 -2.12
C ALA A 84 -8.31 15.18 -1.31
N ILE A 85 -7.28 14.40 -1.67
CA ILE A 85 -6.90 13.19 -0.94
C ILE A 85 -6.44 13.54 0.49
N MET A 86 -5.60 14.56 0.64
CA MET A 86 -5.12 15.00 1.95
C MET A 86 -6.26 15.45 2.85
N SER A 87 -7.25 16.20 2.32
CA SER A 87 -8.42 16.61 3.10
C SER A 87 -9.21 15.41 3.65
N VAL A 88 -9.42 14.37 2.83
CA VAL A 88 -10.10 13.14 3.29
C VAL A 88 -9.27 12.40 4.35
N VAL A 89 -7.96 12.27 4.13
CA VAL A 89 -7.04 11.58 5.05
C VAL A 89 -6.94 12.30 6.39
N GLU A 90 -6.85 13.63 6.39
CA GLU A 90 -6.85 14.46 7.60
C GLU A 90 -8.16 14.30 8.36
N THR A 91 -9.30 14.35 7.67
CA THR A 91 -10.63 14.16 8.28
C THR A 91 -10.75 12.79 8.94
N LEU A 92 -10.29 11.71 8.28
CA LEU A 92 -10.34 10.35 8.81
C LEU A 92 -9.43 10.15 10.03
N LEU A 93 -8.25 10.77 10.05
CA LEU A 93 -7.28 10.60 11.13
C LEU A 93 -7.58 11.46 12.36
N HIS A 94 -8.33 12.55 12.19
CA HIS A 94 -8.82 13.41 13.26
C HIS A 94 -10.24 13.05 13.72
N ASP A 95 -10.78 11.91 13.28
CA ASP A 95 -12.06 11.41 13.77
C ASP A 95 -11.94 10.94 15.23
N PRO A 96 -12.72 11.49 16.17
CA PRO A 96 -12.68 11.14 17.59
C PRO A 96 -12.89 9.64 17.87
N LEU A 97 -13.65 8.92 17.03
CA LEU A 97 -13.90 7.49 17.20
C LEU A 97 -12.66 6.66 16.84
N VAL A 98 -11.87 7.12 15.88
CA VAL A 98 -10.59 6.51 15.50
C VAL A 98 -9.54 6.75 16.59
N GLU A 99 -9.54 7.93 17.20
CA GLU A 99 -8.71 8.23 18.38
C GLU A 99 -9.11 7.36 19.59
N TRP A 100 -10.40 7.21 19.85
CA TRP A 100 -10.93 6.43 20.99
C TRP A 100 -10.63 4.92 20.89
N MET A 101 -10.72 4.32 19.69
CA MET A 101 -10.32 2.92 19.46
C MET A 101 -8.81 2.70 19.67
N ARG A 102 -7.96 3.71 19.39
CA ARG A 102 -6.51 3.63 19.61
C ARG A 102 -6.16 3.62 21.09
N GLU A 103 -6.85 4.41 21.91
CA GLU A 103 -6.62 4.49 23.37
C GLU A 103 -6.92 3.18 24.11
N HIS A 104 -7.87 2.38 23.61
CA HIS A 104 -8.22 1.08 24.19
C HIS A 104 -7.20 -0.01 23.84
N THR A 105 -6.36 0.22 22.83
CA THR A 105 -5.35 -0.73 22.36
C THR A 105 -3.95 -0.31 22.83
N LYS A 106 -3.76 -0.19 24.16
CA LYS A 106 -2.49 0.25 24.81
C LYS A 106 -1.25 -0.64 24.56
N ARG A 107 -1.32 -1.63 23.66
CA ARG A 107 -0.23 -2.61 23.42
C ARG A 107 0.69 -2.28 22.23
N HIS A 108 0.32 -1.36 21.34
CA HIS A 108 1.18 -0.96 20.23
C HIS A 108 1.51 0.53 20.30
N ARG A 109 2.78 0.89 20.05
CA ARG A 109 3.26 2.27 19.94
C ARG A 109 2.36 3.04 18.97
N ALA A 110 1.48 3.89 19.48
CA ALA A 110 0.59 4.69 18.65
C ALA A 110 1.43 5.70 17.84
N THR A 111 1.57 5.47 16.54
CA THR A 111 2.21 6.41 15.62
C THR A 111 1.43 7.73 15.63
N ASN A 112 2.14 8.85 15.80
CA ASN A 112 1.54 10.17 15.88
C ASN A 112 0.77 10.49 14.57
N PRO A 113 -0.54 10.85 14.63
CA PRO A 113 -1.34 11.14 13.44
C PRO A 113 -0.68 12.14 12.46
N LYS A 114 0.01 13.16 12.99
CA LYS A 114 0.74 14.13 12.17
C LYS A 114 1.84 13.49 11.31
N GLN A 115 2.52 12.46 11.84
CA GLN A 115 3.55 11.74 11.09
C GLN A 115 2.92 10.89 9.98
N LEU A 116 1.78 10.26 10.23
CA LEU A 116 1.05 9.47 9.23
C LEU A 116 0.56 10.34 8.07
N ILE A 117 -0.05 11.50 8.38
CA ILE A 117 -0.44 12.51 7.38
C ILE A 117 0.79 12.94 6.56
N GLY A 118 1.92 13.19 7.24
CA GLY A 118 3.19 13.53 6.59
C GLY A 118 3.69 12.46 5.61
N ARG A 119 3.57 11.17 5.95
CA ARG A 119 3.93 10.05 5.06
C ARG A 119 3.03 10.00 3.82
N VAL A 120 1.72 10.14 3.99
CA VAL A 120 0.78 10.15 2.85
C VAL A 120 1.08 11.33 1.91
N SER A 121 1.34 12.52 2.48
CA SER A 121 1.76 13.68 1.69
C SER A 121 3.06 13.40 0.92
N ARG A 122 4.07 12.83 1.57
CA ARG A 122 5.36 12.48 0.93
C ARG A 122 5.17 11.50 -0.23
N ARG A 123 4.29 10.51 -0.09
CA ARG A 123 3.97 9.58 -1.18
C ARG A 123 3.35 10.28 -2.38
N LEU A 124 2.47 11.25 -2.14
CA LEU A 124 1.88 12.06 -3.21
C LEU A 124 2.89 13.04 -3.83
N ASP A 125 3.94 13.44 -3.10
CA ASP A 125 5.07 14.24 -3.60
C ASP A 125 6.12 13.41 -4.38
N GLY A 126 5.95 12.09 -4.38
CA GLY A 126 6.73 11.16 -5.19
C GLY A 126 7.87 10.44 -4.49
N PHE A 127 7.86 10.43 -3.16
CA PHE A 127 8.70 9.56 -2.35
C PHE A 127 7.99 8.24 -2.10
N LEU A 128 8.65 7.10 -2.27
CA LEU A 128 7.97 5.82 -2.05
C LEU A 128 7.84 5.47 -0.56
N ASP A 129 8.73 6.00 0.28
CA ASP A 129 8.83 5.70 1.70
C ASP A 129 8.81 4.18 1.94
N LEU A 130 9.48 3.38 1.09
CA LEU A 130 9.53 1.92 1.20
C LEU A 130 10.20 1.48 2.51
N TYR A 131 9.82 0.31 3.02
CA TYR A 131 10.49 -0.26 4.19
C TYR A 131 11.92 -0.65 3.80
N ASN A 132 12.89 0.18 4.18
CA ASN A 132 14.32 -0.07 3.96
C ASN A 132 15.00 -0.40 5.30
N LEU A 133 15.52 -1.62 5.44
CA LEU A 133 16.38 -2.00 6.58
C LEU A 133 17.60 -1.08 6.73
N ASN A 134 18.13 -0.57 5.61
CA ASN A 134 19.35 0.21 5.56
C ASN A 134 19.17 1.71 5.83
N ASN A 135 17.95 2.18 6.12
CA ASN A 135 17.67 3.58 6.46
C ASN A 135 18.11 4.62 5.41
N GLU A 136 18.54 4.19 4.21
CA GLU A 136 18.65 5.05 3.05
C GLU A 136 17.22 5.47 2.69
N LYS A 137 16.82 6.61 3.24
CA LYS A 137 15.58 7.28 2.88
C LYS A 137 15.59 7.45 1.37
N ASP A 138 14.46 7.21 0.72
CA ASP A 138 14.24 7.60 -0.67
C ASP A 138 14.59 9.09 -0.80
N ALA A 139 15.82 9.38 -1.21
CA ALA A 139 16.38 10.73 -1.17
C ALA A 139 15.88 11.56 -2.35
N LEU A 140 15.47 10.88 -3.42
CA LEU A 140 15.05 11.46 -4.68
C LEU A 140 13.56 11.19 -4.90
N ALA A 141 12.81 12.26 -5.12
CA ALA A 141 11.43 12.16 -5.58
C ALA A 141 11.43 11.62 -7.01
N LEU A 142 10.62 10.59 -7.24
CA LEU A 142 10.47 9.95 -8.54
C LEU A 142 9.25 10.50 -9.26
N GLY A 143 9.33 10.61 -10.59
CA GLY A 143 8.15 10.82 -11.42
C GLY A 143 7.17 9.64 -11.31
N CYS A 144 5.92 9.85 -11.74
CA CYS A 144 4.85 8.84 -11.68
C CYS A 144 5.27 7.47 -12.27
N GLU A 145 5.92 7.49 -13.44
CA GLU A 145 6.40 6.26 -14.11
C GLU A 145 7.47 5.53 -13.29
N GLY A 146 8.41 6.30 -12.72
CA GLY A 146 9.48 5.76 -11.87
C GLY A 146 8.94 5.16 -10.58
N GLN A 147 7.97 5.83 -9.95
CA GLN A 147 7.31 5.31 -8.76
C GLN A 147 6.59 4.00 -9.04
N VAL A 148 5.77 3.94 -10.10
CA VAL A 148 5.05 2.70 -10.44
C VAL A 148 6.02 1.59 -10.78
N SER A 149 7.06 1.85 -11.57
CA SER A 149 8.04 0.82 -11.92
C SER A 149 8.75 0.26 -10.69
N ARG A 150 9.17 1.15 -9.77
CA ARG A 150 9.82 0.75 -8.52
C ARG A 150 8.86 0.02 -7.58
N LEU A 151 7.61 0.44 -7.50
CA LEU A 151 6.58 -0.23 -6.69
C LEU A 151 6.26 -1.63 -7.22
N ILE A 152 6.09 -1.79 -8.53
CA ILE A 152 5.87 -3.10 -9.15
C ILE A 152 7.06 -4.01 -8.85
N SER A 153 8.27 -3.55 -9.15
CA SER A 153 9.49 -4.32 -8.89
C SER A 153 9.65 -4.69 -7.41
N HIS A 154 9.35 -3.77 -6.49
CA HIS A 154 9.42 -4.02 -5.05
C HIS A 154 8.37 -5.04 -4.58
N CYS A 155 7.13 -4.96 -5.07
CA CYS A 155 6.05 -5.83 -4.63
C CYS A 155 6.10 -7.23 -5.25
N SER A 156 6.77 -7.41 -6.39
CA SER A 156 7.00 -8.71 -7.03
C SER A 156 8.36 -9.32 -6.71
N ALA A 157 9.20 -8.66 -5.92
CA ALA A 157 10.52 -9.15 -5.55
C ALA A 157 10.42 -10.38 -4.64
N ILE A 158 11.10 -11.46 -5.01
CA ILE A 158 11.08 -12.73 -4.25
C ILE A 158 11.63 -12.53 -2.85
N GLU A 159 12.65 -11.67 -2.70
CA GLU A 159 13.26 -11.34 -1.43
C GLU A 159 12.21 -10.75 -0.47
N ASN A 160 11.46 -9.75 -0.94
CA ASN A 160 10.42 -9.10 -0.14
C ASN A 160 9.23 -10.04 0.12
N LEU A 161 8.82 -10.83 -0.86
CA LEU A 161 7.72 -11.80 -0.71
C LEU A 161 8.09 -12.92 0.28
N SER A 162 9.34 -13.36 0.31
CA SER A 162 9.82 -14.42 1.20
C SER A 162 9.87 -14.02 2.68
N GLU A 163 9.95 -12.72 2.97
CA GLU A 163 9.93 -12.16 4.33
C GLU A 163 8.51 -11.90 4.85
N MET A 164 7.48 -12.13 4.03
CA MET A 164 6.09 -11.94 4.44
C MET A 164 5.64 -13.02 5.42
N TYR A 165 4.67 -12.65 6.27
CA TYR A 165 4.05 -13.58 7.19
C TYR A 165 3.47 -14.79 6.46
N ILE A 166 3.58 -15.99 7.05
CA ILE A 166 3.18 -17.24 6.38
C ILE A 166 1.72 -17.22 5.92
N TRP A 167 0.79 -16.72 6.73
CA TRP A 167 -0.64 -16.66 6.37
C TRP A 167 -0.98 -15.53 5.39
N TRP A 168 -0.01 -14.66 5.07
CA TRP A 168 -0.15 -13.78 3.92
C TRP A 168 -0.12 -14.57 2.60
N MET A 169 0.43 -15.80 2.62
CA MET A 169 0.50 -16.73 1.50
C MET A 169 1.18 -16.11 0.28
N ALA A 170 2.42 -15.65 0.45
CA ALA A 170 3.18 -14.96 -0.61
C ALA A 170 3.58 -15.88 -1.77
N TRP A 171 3.59 -17.20 -1.55
CA TRP A 171 3.87 -18.20 -2.57
C TRP A 171 2.66 -18.50 -3.48
N MET A 172 1.52 -17.83 -3.26
CA MET A 172 0.36 -17.88 -4.16
C MET A 172 0.22 -16.56 -4.89
#